data_AF-A0A453IAY2-F1
#
_entry.id   AF-A0A453IAY2-F1
#
_cell.length_a   1.000
_cell.length_b   1.000
_cell.length_c   1.000
_cell.angle_alpha   90.00
_cell.angle_beta   90.00
_cell.angle_gamma   90.00
#
_symmetry.space_group_name_H-M   'P 1'
#
loop_
_entity.id
_entity.type
_entity.pdbx_description
1 polymer ?
#
loop_
_entity_poly.entity_id
_entity_poly.type
_entity_poly.pdbx_seq_one_letter_code
_entity_poly.pdbx_strand_id
1 'polypeptide(L)'
;GCPASAPGCPIMSSHPVVSAGEASLGRHLARRLVQVGVSDVFAVPGDFNLTLLDHLVDEPGLRLIGCCNELNAGYAADGYARARGVGACAVTFTVGGLSVLNAIAGAYSENLPVICIAGGPNSNDYGTNRILHHTIGIPDFSQELRCFQTVTCHQVPTHARFLIMHCPFLIRFLPL
;
A
#
# COMPACT_ATOMS: atom_id res chain seq x y z
N GLY A 1 -23.90 46.01 20.98
CA GLY A 1 -23.32 46.44 19.69
C GLY A 1 -21.81 46.41 19.81
N CYS A 2 -21.15 45.60 18.99
CA CYS A 2 -19.69 45.60 18.88
C CYS A 2 -19.21 46.87 18.17
N PRO A 3 -18.02 47.40 18.49
CA PRO A 3 -17.19 48.11 17.53
C PRO A 3 -16.12 47.17 16.95
N ALA A 4 -15.82 47.39 15.68
CA ALA A 4 -14.95 46.57 14.84
C ALA A 4 -13.52 47.12 14.74
N SER A 5 -12.59 46.17 14.54
CA SER A 5 -11.37 46.18 13.70
C SER A 5 -10.24 47.19 13.93
N ALA A 6 -9.02 46.68 14.19
CA ALA A 6 -7.87 46.69 13.25
C ALA A 6 -6.77 45.68 13.74
N PRO A 7 -5.71 45.34 12.97
CA PRO A 7 -5.53 43.99 12.43
C PRO A 7 -4.13 43.36 12.70
N GLY A 8 -4.00 42.05 12.47
CA GLY A 8 -2.68 41.46 12.15
C GLY A 8 -2.31 40.19 12.92
N CYS A 9 -2.82 39.03 12.46
CA CYS A 9 -2.03 37.81 12.29
C CYS A 9 -2.87 36.78 11.53
N PRO A 10 -2.71 36.60 10.21
CA PRO A 10 -3.27 35.43 9.55
C PRO A 10 -2.38 34.25 9.91
N ILE A 11 -2.91 33.35 10.75
CA ILE A 11 -2.42 32.00 10.93
C ILE A 11 -2.46 31.32 9.55
N MET A 12 -1.32 31.28 8.86
CA MET A 12 -1.17 30.52 7.63
C MET A 12 -0.97 29.04 7.99
N SER A 13 -2.05 28.29 8.17
CA SER A 13 -1.99 26.84 7.94
C SER A 13 -2.02 26.64 6.42
N SER A 14 -0.86 26.70 5.79
CA SER A 14 -0.71 26.29 4.40
C SER A 14 -0.83 24.77 4.33
N HIS A 15 -2.06 24.26 4.26
CA HIS A 15 -2.26 22.96 3.65
C HIS A 15 -1.78 23.09 2.20
N PRO A 16 -0.80 22.29 1.75
CA PRO A 16 -0.41 22.33 0.36
C PRO A 16 -1.62 21.91 -0.47
N VAL A 17 -2.18 22.88 -1.20
CA VAL A 17 -3.19 22.64 -2.22
C VAL A 17 -2.52 21.82 -3.31
N VAL A 18 -2.84 20.53 -3.35
CA VAL A 18 -2.36 19.63 -4.41
C VAL A 18 -2.91 20.15 -5.74
N SER A 19 -2.02 20.63 -6.60
CA SER A 19 -2.36 21.06 -7.96
C SER A 19 -2.95 19.88 -8.75
N ALA A 20 -4.09 20.12 -9.41
CA ALA A 20 -4.94 19.13 -10.08
C ALA A 20 -4.36 18.52 -11.37
N GLY A 21 -3.04 18.57 -11.57
CA GLY A 21 -2.33 17.84 -12.64
C GLY A 21 -2.06 16.39 -12.23
N GLU A 22 -3.12 15.57 -12.27
CA GLU A 22 -3.16 14.09 -12.14
C GLU A 22 -2.47 13.46 -10.92
N ALA A 23 -3.15 13.46 -9.77
CA ALA A 23 -2.83 12.55 -8.67
C ALA A 23 -3.41 11.15 -8.98
N SER A 24 -2.64 10.29 -9.65
CA SER A 24 -2.99 8.86 -9.74
C SER A 24 -2.95 8.23 -8.35
N LEU A 25 -3.77 7.19 -8.12
CA LEU A 25 -3.76 6.44 -6.86
C LEU A 25 -2.36 5.93 -6.51
N GLY A 26 -1.59 5.46 -7.50
CA GLY A 26 -0.23 4.98 -7.28
C GLY A 26 0.72 6.10 -6.83
N ARG A 27 0.63 7.29 -7.43
CA ARG A 27 1.43 8.45 -7.00
C ARG A 27 1.02 8.96 -5.63
N HIS A 28 -0.27 8.94 -5.30
CA HIS A 28 -0.75 9.25 -3.94
C HIS A 28 -0.19 8.26 -2.93
N LEU A 29 -0.27 6.96 -3.20
CA LEU A 29 0.27 5.91 -2.35
C LEU A 29 1.78 6.07 -2.15
N ALA A 30 2.55 6.31 -3.23
CA ALA A 30 3.99 6.52 -3.17
C ALA A 30 4.35 7.69 -2.23
N ARG A 31 3.70 8.84 -2.39
CA ARG A 31 3.89 10.01 -1.51
C ARG A 31 3.54 9.70 -0.06
N ARG A 32 2.47 8.95 0.17
CA ARG A 32 2.06 8.57 1.53
C ARG A 32 3.08 7.64 2.20
N LEU A 33 3.66 6.70 1.46
CA LEU A 33 4.73 5.84 1.97
C LEU A 33 5.91 6.69 2.47
N VAL A 34 6.35 7.68 1.69
CA VAL A 34 7.39 8.63 2.10
C VAL A 34 6.99 9.39 3.37
N GLN A 35 5.75 9.89 3.44
CA GLN A 35 5.26 10.65 4.59
C GLN A 35 5.21 9.83 5.89
N VAL A 36 5.00 8.53 5.81
CA VAL A 36 5.05 7.64 6.98
C VAL A 36 6.44 7.12 7.31
N GLY A 37 7.46 7.53 6.55
CA GLY A 37 8.88 7.20 6.82
C GLY A 37 9.42 6.01 6.05
N VAL A 38 8.66 5.44 5.11
CA VAL A 38 9.18 4.42 4.19
C VAL A 38 10.13 5.09 3.20
N SER A 39 11.30 4.50 3.01
CA SER A 39 12.32 4.93 2.04
C SER A 39 12.70 3.81 1.06
N ASP A 40 12.42 2.56 1.42
CA ASP A 40 12.69 1.38 0.61
C ASP A 40 11.41 0.53 0.54
N VAL A 41 11.02 0.13 -0.67
CA VAL A 41 9.89 -0.78 -0.92
C VAL A 41 10.43 -2.06 -1.54
N PHE A 42 10.25 -3.18 -0.84
CA PHE A 42 10.69 -4.49 -1.31
C PHE A 42 9.68 -5.08 -2.28
N ALA A 43 10.08 -5.38 -3.51
CA ALA A 43 9.13 -5.71 -4.57
C ALA A 43 9.50 -6.95 -5.36
N VAL A 44 8.45 -7.64 -5.82
CA VAL A 44 8.52 -8.65 -6.86
C VAL A 44 7.56 -8.23 -7.99
N PRO A 45 8.09 -7.91 -9.19
CA PRO A 45 7.27 -7.50 -10.31
C PRO A 45 6.33 -8.60 -10.80
N GLY A 46 5.08 -8.21 -11.10
CA GLY A 46 4.12 -9.02 -11.83
C GLY A 46 3.13 -8.11 -12.56
N ASP A 47 2.51 -8.64 -13.61
CA ASP A 47 1.62 -7.88 -14.50
C ASP A 47 0.54 -7.04 -13.80
N PHE A 48 -0.05 -7.52 -12.71
CA PHE A 48 -1.05 -6.79 -11.93
C PHE A 48 -0.48 -5.62 -11.08
N ASN A 49 0.84 -5.54 -10.90
CA ASN A 49 1.47 -4.47 -10.12
C ASN A 49 2.42 -3.55 -10.92
N LEU A 50 2.75 -3.84 -12.18
CA LEU A 50 3.75 -3.06 -12.95
C LEU A 50 3.49 -1.54 -12.95
N THR A 51 2.27 -1.10 -13.27
CA THR A 51 1.94 0.35 -13.27
C THR A 51 2.07 1.00 -11.89
N LEU A 52 1.85 0.23 -10.81
CA LEU A 52 2.12 0.73 -9.47
C LEU A 52 3.62 0.87 -9.25
N LEU A 53 4.42 -0.12 -9.66
CA LEU A 53 5.87 -0.08 -9.52
C LEU A 53 6.47 1.12 -10.26
N ASP A 54 5.96 1.46 -11.45
CA ASP A 54 6.36 2.67 -12.17
C ASP A 54 6.16 3.93 -11.31
N HIS A 55 5.00 4.07 -10.67
CA HIS A 55 4.72 5.19 -9.77
C HIS A 55 5.58 5.20 -8.49
N LEU A 56 5.98 4.03 -7.99
CA LEU A 56 6.89 3.93 -6.84
C LEU A 56 8.33 4.31 -7.22
N VAL A 57 8.76 3.95 -8.43
CA VAL A 57 10.08 4.31 -8.98
C VAL A 57 10.17 5.82 -9.26
N ASP A 58 9.09 6.41 -9.75
CA ASP A 58 9.01 7.85 -10.06
C ASP A 58 9.02 8.76 -8.82
N GLU A 59 8.78 8.23 -7.62
CA GLU A 59 8.69 9.03 -6.40
C GLU A 59 10.10 9.24 -5.78
N PRO A 60 10.64 10.48 -5.75
CA PRO A 60 12.05 10.73 -5.38
C PRO A 60 12.46 10.36 -3.94
N GLY A 61 11.49 10.06 -3.07
CA GLY A 61 11.71 9.63 -1.69
C GLY A 61 11.73 8.11 -1.48
N LEU A 62 11.47 7.32 -2.52
CA LEU A 62 11.42 5.87 -2.47
C LEU A 62 12.52 5.24 -3.31
N ARG A 63 12.98 4.08 -2.87
CA ARG A 63 13.79 3.15 -3.66
C ARG A 63 13.06 1.83 -3.77
N LEU A 64 12.94 1.33 -4.99
CA LEU A 64 12.38 0.01 -5.23
C LEU A 64 13.49 -1.03 -5.13
N ILE A 65 13.34 -1.99 -4.21
CA ILE A 65 14.33 -3.05 -3.95
C ILE A 65 13.77 -4.37 -4.46
N GLY A 66 14.36 -4.90 -5.54
CA GLY A 66 13.96 -6.20 -6.08
C GLY A 66 14.32 -7.36 -5.15
N CYS A 67 13.41 -8.31 -4.99
CA CYS A 67 13.62 -9.54 -4.21
C CYS A 67 13.47 -10.78 -5.09
N CYS A 68 14.10 -11.90 -4.68
CA CYS A 68 14.06 -13.15 -5.47
C CYS A 68 12.68 -13.82 -5.46
N ASN A 69 11.90 -13.62 -4.40
CA ASN A 69 10.52 -14.11 -4.26
C ASN A 69 9.78 -13.27 -3.20
N GLU A 70 8.46 -13.43 -3.12
CA GLU A 70 7.58 -12.59 -2.31
C GLU A 70 7.70 -12.89 -0.82
N LEU A 71 7.95 -14.16 -0.45
CA LEU A 71 8.24 -14.52 0.93
C LEU A 71 9.45 -13.75 1.48
N ASN A 72 10.53 -13.70 0.70
CA ASN A 72 11.73 -12.95 1.04
C ASN A 72 11.49 -11.45 1.03
N ALA A 73 10.66 -10.93 0.11
CA ALA A 73 10.27 -9.52 0.10
C ALA A 73 9.52 -9.13 1.38
N GLY A 74 8.60 -9.98 1.85
CA GLY A 74 7.89 -9.79 3.10
C GLY A 74 8.82 -9.80 4.32
N TYR A 75 9.74 -10.77 4.40
CA TYR A 75 10.71 -10.80 5.51
C TYR A 75 11.75 -9.68 5.44
N ALA A 76 12.11 -9.20 4.25
CA ALA A 76 12.94 -8.01 4.11
C ALA A 76 12.21 -6.77 4.65
N ALA A 77 10.90 -6.63 4.37
CA ALA A 77 10.08 -5.57 4.94
C ALA A 77 9.90 -5.71 6.48
N ASP A 78 9.74 -6.93 7.00
CA ASP A 78 9.71 -7.20 8.46
C ASP A 78 11.01 -6.74 9.13
N GLY A 79 12.17 -7.21 8.63
CA GLY A 79 13.48 -6.82 9.15
C GLY A 79 13.73 -5.32 9.03
N TYR A 80 13.26 -4.70 7.94
CA TYR A 80 13.34 -3.26 7.74
C TYR A 80 12.48 -2.51 8.77
N ALA A 81 11.25 -2.96 9.05
CA ALA A 81 10.40 -2.37 10.08
C ALA A 81 11.05 -2.41 11.47
N ARG A 82 11.72 -3.52 11.82
CA ARG A 82 12.49 -3.64 13.09
C ARG A 82 13.60 -2.59 13.19
N ALA A 83 14.29 -2.31 12.09
CA ALA A 83 15.43 -1.41 12.08
C ALA A 83 15.06 0.08 11.89
N ARG A 84 13.97 0.37 11.17
CA ARG A 84 13.65 1.69 10.63
C ARG A 84 12.28 2.21 11.05
N GLY A 85 11.53 1.42 11.81
CA GLY A 85 10.21 1.78 12.29
C GLY A 85 9.11 1.19 11.41
N VAL A 86 9.13 1.39 10.08
CA VAL A 86 8.08 0.92 9.16
C VAL A 86 8.68 0.23 7.94
N GLY A 87 8.09 -0.90 7.53
CA GLY A 87 8.46 -1.65 6.34
C GLY A 87 7.36 -1.65 5.27
N ALA A 88 7.74 -1.78 4.00
CA ALA A 88 6.78 -1.90 2.90
C ALA A 88 7.22 -2.93 1.86
N CYS A 89 6.29 -3.72 1.36
CA CYS A 89 6.50 -4.61 0.23
C CYS A 89 5.38 -4.50 -0.82
N ALA A 90 5.72 -4.81 -2.08
CA ALA A 90 4.80 -4.80 -3.20
C ALA A 90 4.88 -6.11 -4.01
N VAL A 91 3.76 -6.80 -4.17
CA VAL A 91 3.66 -8.14 -4.79
C VAL A 91 2.52 -8.20 -5.81
N THR A 92 2.50 -9.22 -6.66
CA THR A 92 1.42 -9.42 -7.62
C THR A 92 0.22 -10.14 -7.00
N PHE A 93 -0.92 -10.10 -7.70
CA PHE A 93 -2.18 -10.68 -7.26
C PHE A 93 -2.09 -12.20 -7.08
N THR A 94 -2.69 -12.69 -5.99
CA THR A 94 -2.88 -14.09 -5.60
C THR A 94 -1.60 -14.91 -5.45
N VAL A 95 -0.85 -15.19 -6.53
CA VAL A 95 0.39 -15.99 -6.39
C VAL A 95 1.42 -15.27 -5.53
N GLY A 96 1.53 -13.95 -5.67
CA GLY A 96 2.43 -13.14 -4.88
C GLY A 96 1.89 -12.87 -3.48
N GLY A 97 0.60 -12.53 -3.37
CA GLY A 97 -0.04 -12.30 -2.06
C GLY A 97 -0.07 -13.54 -1.17
N LEU A 98 -0.40 -14.71 -1.70
CA LEU A 98 -0.38 -15.95 -0.91
C LEU A 98 1.05 -16.36 -0.50
N SER A 99 2.05 -16.05 -1.34
CA SER A 99 3.48 -16.27 -1.03
C SER A 99 3.97 -15.36 0.11
N VAL A 100 3.62 -14.08 0.11
CA VAL A 100 4.01 -13.13 1.16
C VAL A 100 3.22 -13.29 2.47
N LEU A 101 2.06 -13.96 2.44
CA LEU A 101 1.14 -14.09 3.57
C LEU A 101 1.82 -14.58 4.86
N ASN A 102 2.75 -15.54 4.75
CA ASN A 102 3.49 -16.05 5.91
C ASN A 102 4.35 -14.97 6.59
N ALA A 103 5.01 -14.11 5.80
CA ALA A 103 5.78 -13.00 6.35
C ALA A 103 4.89 -11.94 7.01
N ILE A 104 3.72 -11.66 6.43
CA ILE A 104 2.75 -10.72 7.03
C ILE A 104 2.17 -11.28 8.34
N ALA A 105 1.89 -12.57 8.41
CA ALA A 105 1.50 -13.23 9.66
C ALA A 105 2.60 -13.16 10.72
N GLY A 106 3.87 -13.30 10.32
CA GLY A 106 5.02 -13.08 11.19
C GLY A 106 5.08 -11.66 11.74
N ALA A 107 5.00 -10.65 10.85
CA ALA A 107 4.98 -9.24 11.24
C ALA A 107 3.78 -8.91 12.16
N TYR A 108 2.62 -9.55 11.94
CA TYR A 108 1.45 -9.45 12.79
C TYR A 108 1.72 -9.98 14.21
N SER A 109 2.29 -11.18 14.32
CA SER A 109 2.65 -11.80 15.60
C SER A 109 3.65 -10.96 16.41
N GLU A 110 4.50 -10.22 15.70
CA GLU A 110 5.61 -9.45 16.27
C GLU A 110 5.28 -7.96 16.46
N ASN A 111 4.04 -7.54 16.18
CA ASN A 111 3.56 -6.16 16.26
C ASN A 111 4.38 -5.17 15.41
N LEU A 112 4.88 -5.60 14.25
CA LEU A 112 5.71 -4.77 13.37
C LEU A 112 4.87 -4.06 12.31
N PRO A 113 5.01 -2.73 12.12
CA PRO A 113 4.22 -2.02 11.14
C PRO A 113 4.74 -2.28 9.72
N VAL A 114 4.07 -3.19 9.01
CA VAL A 114 4.41 -3.60 7.66
C VAL A 114 3.24 -3.28 6.72
N ILE A 115 3.54 -2.61 5.62
CA ILE A 115 2.59 -2.27 4.56
C ILE A 115 2.80 -3.25 3.41
N CYS A 116 1.81 -4.10 3.14
CA CYS A 116 1.83 -5.02 2.01
C CYS A 116 0.91 -4.49 0.92
N ILE A 117 1.45 -4.28 -0.29
CA ILE A 117 0.68 -3.80 -1.44
C ILE A 117 0.60 -4.93 -2.45
N ALA A 118 -0.59 -5.50 -2.63
CA ALA A 118 -0.82 -6.48 -3.69
C ALA A 118 -1.45 -5.79 -4.91
N GLY A 119 -0.92 -6.06 -6.09
CA GLY A 119 -1.63 -5.81 -7.34
C GLY A 119 -2.96 -6.56 -7.37
N GLY A 120 -3.85 -6.19 -8.29
CA GLY A 120 -5.15 -6.82 -8.42
C GLY A 120 -5.70 -6.75 -9.84
N PRO A 121 -6.75 -7.54 -10.12
CA PRO A 121 -7.38 -7.61 -11.42
C PRO A 121 -8.11 -6.32 -11.76
N ASN A 122 -8.29 -6.03 -13.06
CA ASN A 122 -8.95 -4.80 -13.50
C ASN A 122 -10.33 -4.65 -12.85
N SER A 123 -10.70 -3.44 -12.45
CA SER A 123 -11.99 -3.17 -11.80
C SER A 123 -13.19 -3.61 -12.64
N ASN A 124 -13.05 -3.61 -13.97
CA ASN A 124 -14.07 -4.04 -14.92
C ASN A 124 -14.28 -5.56 -14.95
N ASP A 125 -13.39 -6.35 -14.37
CA ASP A 125 -13.52 -7.81 -14.31
C ASP A 125 -14.37 -8.26 -13.11
N TYR A 126 -14.48 -7.44 -12.06
CA TYR A 126 -15.35 -7.72 -10.93
C TYR A 126 -16.83 -7.76 -11.36
N GLY A 127 -17.56 -8.79 -10.89
CA GLY A 127 -18.96 -9.00 -11.28
C GLY A 127 -19.15 -9.63 -12.66
N THR A 128 -18.05 -10.00 -13.34
CA THR A 128 -18.09 -10.78 -14.58
C THR A 128 -17.76 -12.26 -14.30
N ASN A 129 -18.09 -13.16 -15.24
CA ASN A 129 -17.70 -14.57 -15.18
C ASN A 129 -16.30 -14.83 -15.76
N ARG A 130 -15.44 -13.81 -15.81
CA ARG A 130 -14.09 -13.96 -16.33
C ARG A 130 -13.23 -14.77 -15.37
N ILE A 131 -12.50 -15.71 -15.94
CA ILE A 131 -11.42 -16.42 -15.26
C ILE A 131 -10.12 -15.72 -15.66
N LEU A 132 -9.40 -15.23 -14.66
CA LEU A 132 -8.12 -14.55 -14.87
C LEU A 132 -6.98 -15.50 -14.52
N HIS A 133 -5.86 -15.35 -15.22
CA HIS A 133 -4.60 -15.94 -14.80
C HIS A 133 -4.25 -15.44 -13.38
N HIS A 134 -3.51 -16.27 -12.64
CA HIS A 134 -3.30 -16.14 -11.19
C HIS A 134 -4.52 -16.41 -10.29
N THR A 135 -5.66 -16.89 -10.83
CA THR A 135 -6.78 -17.38 -10.00
C THR A 135 -6.89 -18.90 -10.02
N ILE A 136 -7.69 -19.46 -9.11
CA ILE A 136 -7.97 -20.91 -9.05
C ILE A 136 -9.08 -21.37 -10.01
N GLY A 137 -9.41 -20.58 -11.05
CA GLY A 137 -10.44 -20.94 -12.03
C GLY A 137 -11.88 -20.63 -11.61
N ILE A 138 -12.06 -19.81 -10.56
CA ILE A 138 -13.37 -19.38 -10.04
C ILE A 138 -13.46 -17.86 -10.17
N PRO A 139 -14.60 -17.28 -10.58
CA PRO A 139 -14.80 -15.82 -10.67
C PRO A 139 -14.99 -15.16 -9.28
N ASP A 140 -14.16 -15.54 -8.31
CA ASP A 140 -14.09 -14.93 -6.98
C ASP A 140 -12.67 -14.40 -6.74
N PHE A 141 -12.50 -13.08 -6.94
CA PHE A 141 -11.23 -12.37 -6.72
C PHE A 141 -11.03 -11.89 -5.28
N SER A 142 -11.96 -12.20 -4.37
CA SER A 142 -11.84 -11.81 -2.95
C SER A 142 -11.16 -12.85 -2.07
N GLN A 143 -10.74 -13.98 -2.64
CA GLN A 143 -10.07 -15.07 -1.92
C GLN A 143 -8.80 -14.61 -1.22
N GLU A 144 -7.92 -13.92 -1.94
CA GLU A 144 -6.69 -13.36 -1.38
C GLU A 144 -7.02 -12.42 -0.22
N LEU A 145 -7.94 -11.47 -0.41
CA LEU A 145 -8.39 -10.54 0.64
C LEU A 145 -8.81 -11.30 1.91
N ARG A 146 -9.61 -12.36 1.78
CA ARG A 146 -10.06 -13.20 2.91
C ARG A 146 -8.90 -13.89 3.62
N CYS A 147 -7.89 -14.38 2.90
CA CYS A 147 -6.71 -15.00 3.52
C CYS A 147 -5.95 -14.02 4.43
N PHE A 148 -5.92 -12.74 4.09
CA PHE A 148 -5.25 -11.72 4.90
C PHE A 148 -6.08 -11.25 6.12
N GLN A 149 -7.41 -11.49 6.15
CA GLN A 149 -8.32 -10.96 7.19
C GLN A 149 -7.93 -11.32 8.62
N THR A 150 -7.34 -12.51 8.81
CA THR A 150 -6.98 -13.01 10.15
C THR A 150 -5.58 -12.58 10.59
N VAL A 151 -4.77 -12.02 9.70
CA VAL A 151 -3.35 -11.71 9.94
C VAL A 151 -3.00 -10.24 9.65
N THR A 152 -4.02 -9.36 9.62
CA THR A 152 -3.86 -7.94 9.35
C THR A 152 -4.84 -7.15 10.19
N CYS A 153 -4.47 -5.92 10.59
CA CYS A 153 -5.36 -5.08 11.38
C CYS A 153 -6.24 -4.15 10.50
N HIS A 154 -5.84 -3.90 9.26
CA HIS A 154 -6.59 -3.06 8.33
C HIS A 154 -6.32 -3.45 6.87
N GLN A 155 -7.37 -3.39 6.05
CA GLN A 155 -7.29 -3.68 4.63
C GLN A 155 -8.12 -2.64 3.88
N VAL A 156 -7.54 -2.07 2.83
CA VAL A 156 -8.22 -1.13 1.94
C VAL A 156 -8.24 -1.73 0.54
N PRO A 157 -9.38 -2.34 0.12
CA PRO A 157 -9.56 -2.74 -1.26
C PRO A 157 -9.76 -1.47 -2.09
N THR A 158 -8.75 -1.10 -2.89
CA THR A 158 -8.89 -0.05 -3.89
C THR A 158 -9.15 -0.70 -5.25
N HIS A 159 -9.88 -0.04 -6.14
CA HIS A 159 -10.25 -0.58 -7.45
C HIS A 159 -9.04 -1.23 -8.16
N ALA A 160 -9.01 -2.56 -8.22
CA ALA A 160 -7.95 -3.38 -8.80
C ALA A 160 -6.61 -3.46 -8.03
N ARG A 161 -6.49 -3.00 -6.78
CA ARG A 161 -5.24 -3.05 -5.99
C ARG A 161 -5.55 -3.18 -4.50
N PHE A 162 -4.92 -4.12 -3.80
CA PHE A 162 -5.11 -4.29 -2.37
C PHE A 162 -3.99 -3.59 -1.61
N LEU A 163 -4.35 -2.57 -0.82
CA LEU A 163 -3.46 -2.06 0.22
C LEU A 163 -3.77 -2.79 1.52
N ILE A 164 -2.81 -3.55 2.02
CA ILE A 164 -2.92 -4.32 3.24
C ILE A 164 -2.01 -3.62 4.27
N MET A 165 -2.62 -3.04 5.28
CA MET A 165 -1.93 -2.19 6.26
C MET A 165 -1.90 -2.92 7.59
N HIS A 166 -0.69 -3.26 8.04
CA HIS A 166 -0.47 -3.65 9.42
C HIS A 166 0.08 -2.47 10.21
N CYS A 167 -0.79 -1.79 10.97
CA CYS A 167 -0.55 -1.09 12.24
C CYS A 167 -1.75 -0.15 12.56
N PRO A 168 -2.39 -0.24 13.75
CA PRO A 168 -3.46 0.68 14.14
C PRO A 168 -3.03 2.16 14.21
N PHE A 169 -1.74 2.43 14.41
CA PHE A 169 -1.17 3.79 14.45
C PHE A 169 -1.05 4.41 13.05
N LEU A 170 -0.81 3.60 12.02
CA LEU A 170 -0.57 4.04 10.65
C LEU A 170 -1.86 4.39 9.88
N ILE A 171 -2.99 3.80 10.28
CA ILE A 171 -4.33 4.04 9.70
C ILE A 171 -4.69 5.54 9.75
N ARG A 172 -4.22 6.27 10.75
CA ARG A 172 -4.48 7.71 10.90
C ARG A 172 -3.67 8.58 9.94
N PHE A 173 -2.58 8.06 9.38
CA PHE A 173 -1.64 8.80 8.53
C PHE A 173 -1.76 8.46 7.03
N LEU A 174 -2.45 7.37 6.68
CA LEU A 174 -2.81 7.01 5.31
C LEU A 174 -4.33 7.04 5.08
N PRO A 175 -4.99 8.22 5.05
CA PRO A 175 -6.28 8.32 4.37
C PRO A 175 -6.02 8.16 2.87
N LEU A 176 -6.33 6.97 2.36
CA LEU A 176 -6.48 6.70 0.93
C LEU A 176 -7.76 7.38 0.42
#